data_AF-A0A410P526-F1
#
_entry.id   AF-A0A410P526-F1
#
_cell.length_a   1.000
_cell.length_b   1.000
_cell.length_c   1.000
_cell.angle_alpha   90.00
_cell.angle_beta   90.00
_cell.angle_gamma   90.00
#
_symmetry.space_group_name_H-M   'P 1'
#
loop_
_entity.id
_entity.type
_entity.pdbx_description
1 polymer ?
#
loop_
_entity_poly.entity_id
_entity_poly.type
_entity_poly.pdbx_seq_one_letter_code
_entity_poly.pdbx_strand_id
1 'polypeptide(L)'
;MEIMLVVIVIGILAGISVPRMLAIVERSRGAEAREILYKAYAGYQRYVDDNTSTLPAADNNKWSRLGMGNPNSLSGRFFNYTFSPGSSANPTTVTATRQGIAANQISINLLTGAVTNTSPY
;
A
#
# COMPACT_ATOMS: atom_id res chain seq x y z
N MET A 1 -37.70 -3.19 -33.93
CA MET A 1 -38.07 -3.38 -32.51
C MET A 1 -37.06 -4.25 -31.74
N GLU A 2 -36.31 -5.13 -32.39
CA GLU A 2 -35.33 -6.01 -31.73
C GLU A 2 -34.09 -5.27 -31.20
N ILE A 3 -33.49 -4.39 -32.01
CA ILE A 3 -32.32 -3.58 -31.62
C ILE A 3 -32.64 -2.61 -30.46
N MET A 4 -33.88 -2.12 -30.38
CA MET A 4 -34.27 -1.11 -29.39
C MET A 4 -34.29 -1.69 -27.98
N LEU A 5 -34.78 -2.92 -27.81
CA LEU A 5 -34.75 -3.63 -26.52
C LEU A 5 -33.30 -3.91 -26.10
N VAL A 6 -32.44 -4.34 -27.03
CA VAL A 6 -31.03 -4.67 -26.75
C VAL A 6 -30.27 -3.44 -26.23
N VAL A 7 -30.43 -2.28 -26.87
CA VAL A 7 -29.77 -1.04 -26.43
C VAL A 7 -30.27 -0.61 -25.05
N ILE A 8 -31.56 -0.78 -24.74
CA ILE A 8 -32.12 -0.46 -23.42
C ILE A 8 -31.52 -1.37 -22.35
N VAL A 9 -31.45 -2.68 -22.60
CA VAL A 9 -30.90 -3.65 -21.63
C VAL A 9 -29.41 -3.40 -21.38
N ILE A 10 -28.61 -3.16 -22.44
CA ILE A 10 -27.18 -2.86 -22.30
C ILE A 10 -26.97 -1.53 -21.56
N GLY A 11 -27.80 -0.51 -21.82
CA GLY A 11 -27.73 0.79 -21.13
C GLY A 11 -27.96 0.67 -19.62
N ILE A 12 -28.95 -0.13 -19.20
CA ILE A 12 -29.25 -0.35 -17.78
C ILE A 12 -28.10 -1.14 -17.10
N LEU A 13 -27.60 -2.18 -17.75
CA LEU A 13 -26.48 -2.99 -17.23
C LEU A 13 -25.18 -2.18 -17.11
N ALA A 14 -24.91 -1.30 -18.09
CA ALA A 14 -23.76 -0.40 -18.04
C ALA A 14 -23.90 0.61 -16.88
N GLY A 15 -25.09 1.18 -16.67
CA GLY A 15 -25.33 2.13 -15.58
C GLY A 15 -25.07 1.57 -14.18
N ILE A 16 -25.45 0.31 -13.92
CA ILE A 16 -25.30 -0.30 -12.58
C ILE A 16 -23.88 -0.82 -12.29
N SER A 17 -23.08 -1.10 -13.32
CA SER A 17 -21.79 -1.81 -13.17
C SER A 17 -20.60 -0.87 -12.89
N VAL A 18 -20.64 0.37 -13.41
CA VAL A 18 -19.55 1.35 -13.27
C VAL A 18 -19.17 1.68 -11.81
N PRO A 19 -20.10 2.05 -10.91
CA PRO A 19 -19.71 2.44 -9.54
C PRO A 19 -19.07 1.28 -8.77
N ARG A 20 -19.52 0.04 -9.01
CA ARG A 20 -18.97 -1.16 -8.40
C ARG A 20 -17.54 -1.44 -8.88
N MET A 21 -17.24 -1.17 -10.15
CA MET A 21 -15.90 -1.37 -10.71
C MET A 21 -14.86 -0.45 -10.05
N LEU A 22 -15.22 0.80 -9.78
CA LEU A 22 -14.32 1.75 -9.12
C LEU A 22 -13.93 1.30 -7.70
N ALA A 23 -14.87 0.77 -6.92
CA ALA A 23 -14.59 0.27 -5.57
C ALA A 23 -13.68 -0.99 -5.58
N ILE A 24 -13.82 -1.85 -6.59
CA ILE A 24 -12.99 -3.05 -6.76
C ILE A 24 -11.55 -2.68 -7.11
N VAL A 25 -11.36 -1.75 -8.06
CA VAL A 25 -10.03 -1.26 -8.44
C VAL A 25 -9.33 -0.66 -7.23
N GLU A 26 -10.06 0.07 -6.39
CA GLU A 26 -9.49 0.73 -5.23
C GLU A 26 -9.04 -0.26 -4.14
N ARG A 27 -9.81 -1.32 -3.90
CA ARG A 27 -9.39 -2.43 -3.04
C ARG A 27 -8.19 -3.19 -3.61
N SER A 28 -8.14 -3.40 -4.93
CA SER A 28 -7.01 -4.06 -5.59
C SER A 28 -5.71 -3.29 -5.36
N ARG A 29 -5.73 -1.97 -5.52
CA ARG A 29 -4.59 -1.09 -5.23
C ARG A 29 -4.18 -1.13 -3.76
N GLY A 30 -5.14 -1.19 -2.84
CA GLY A 30 -4.86 -1.37 -1.41
C GLY A 30 -4.21 -2.72 -1.10
N ALA A 31 -4.60 -3.79 -1.80
CA ALA A 31 -3.99 -5.12 -1.67
C ALA A 31 -2.53 -5.13 -2.15
N GLU A 32 -2.23 -4.46 -3.27
CA GLU A 32 -0.86 -4.28 -3.76
C GLU A 32 0.02 -3.54 -2.73
N ALA A 33 -0.51 -2.47 -2.12
CA ALA A 33 0.20 -1.75 -1.08
C ALA A 33 0.50 -2.62 0.15
N ARG A 34 -0.45 -3.47 0.56
CA ARG A 34 -0.23 -4.43 1.65
C ARG A 34 0.86 -5.44 1.32
N GLU A 35 0.91 -5.93 0.08
CA GLU A 35 1.96 -6.85 -0.35
C GLU A 35 3.36 -6.21 -0.21
N ILE A 36 3.50 -4.95 -0.63
CA ILE A 36 4.75 -4.20 -0.49
C ILE A 36 5.12 -4.01 0.98
N LEU A 37 4.15 -3.69 1.84
CA LEU A 37 4.36 -3.57 3.28
C LEU A 37 4.80 -4.90 3.94
N TYR A 38 4.20 -6.03 3.55
CA TYR A 38 4.64 -7.34 4.04
C TYR A 38 6.05 -7.71 3.57
N LYS A 39 6.41 -7.38 2.33
CA LYS A 39 7.79 -7.53 1.86
C LYS A 39 8.74 -6.68 2.70
N ALA A 40 8.34 -5.46 3.08
CA ALA A 40 9.16 -4.57 3.90
C ALA A 40 9.34 -5.12 5.32
N TYR A 41 8.30 -5.71 5.89
CA TYR A 41 8.36 -6.42 7.16
C TYR A 41 9.29 -7.64 7.12
N ALA A 42 9.15 -8.50 6.10
CA ALA A 42 10.02 -9.67 5.94
C ALA A 42 11.49 -9.26 5.75
N GLY A 43 11.75 -8.21 4.95
CA GLY A 43 13.08 -7.63 4.80
C GLY A 43 13.64 -7.06 6.10
N TYR A 44 12.77 -6.50 6.96
CA TYR A 44 13.15 -5.94 8.24
C TYR A 44 13.55 -7.04 9.23
N GLN A 45 12.78 -8.11 9.32
CA GLN A 45 13.11 -9.25 10.17
C GLN A 45 14.46 -9.84 9.78
N ARG A 46 14.67 -10.11 8.49
CA ARG A 46 15.95 -10.58 7.99
C ARG A 46 17.09 -9.62 8.33
N TYR A 47 16.87 -8.31 8.17
CA TYR A 47 17.89 -7.32 8.49
C TYR A 47 18.26 -7.33 9.98
N VAL A 48 17.30 -7.49 10.88
CA VAL A 48 17.52 -7.57 12.34
C VAL A 48 18.13 -8.92 12.74
N ASP A 49 17.86 -9.98 12.01
CA ASP A 49 18.52 -11.27 12.24
C ASP A 49 20.00 -11.22 11.79
N ASP A 50 20.27 -10.60 10.64
CA ASP A 50 21.60 -10.47 10.06
C ASP A 50 22.46 -9.38 10.75
N ASN A 51 21.82 -8.37 11.37
CA ASN A 51 22.49 -7.27 12.05
C ASN A 51 22.01 -7.17 13.50
N THR A 52 22.91 -7.06 14.47
CA THR A 52 22.58 -6.89 15.89
C THR A 52 21.89 -5.56 16.24
N SER A 53 21.46 -4.79 15.25
CA SER A 53 20.87 -3.46 15.40
C SER A 53 19.70 -3.25 14.43
N THR A 54 18.79 -2.37 14.83
CA THR A 54 17.62 -1.99 14.02
C THR A 54 18.01 -1.02 12.90
N LEU A 55 17.10 -0.83 11.93
CA LEU A 55 17.35 0.11 10.83
C LEU A 55 17.58 1.55 11.36
N PRO A 56 18.61 2.27 10.91
CA PRO A 56 18.83 3.64 11.34
C PRO A 56 17.75 4.57 10.79
N ALA A 57 17.15 5.44 11.61
CA ALA A 57 16.15 6.39 11.12
C ALA A 57 16.71 7.40 10.11
N ALA A 58 17.99 7.78 10.21
CA ALA A 58 18.62 8.76 9.31
C ALA A 58 19.09 8.17 7.95
N ASP A 59 18.91 6.87 7.70
CA ASP A 59 19.41 6.26 6.48
C ASP A 59 18.49 6.54 5.27
N ASN A 60 19.01 7.12 4.20
CA ASN A 60 18.24 7.34 2.97
C ASN A 60 18.06 6.06 2.12
N ASN A 61 18.85 5.00 2.41
CA ASN A 61 18.88 3.75 1.67
C ASN A 61 18.15 2.60 2.40
N LYS A 62 17.21 2.92 3.30
CA LYS A 62 16.43 1.92 4.08
C LYS A 62 15.83 0.81 3.20
N TRP A 63 15.24 1.16 2.06
CA TRP A 63 14.68 0.16 1.12
C TRP A 63 15.73 -0.84 0.62
N SER A 64 16.93 -0.36 0.27
CA SER A 64 18.02 -1.22 -0.19
C SER A 64 18.52 -2.16 0.91
N ARG A 65 18.56 -1.70 2.17
CA ARG A 65 18.92 -2.54 3.33
C ARG A 65 17.90 -3.63 3.61
N LEU A 66 16.63 -3.38 3.30
CA LEU A 66 15.56 -4.37 3.35
C LEU A 66 15.59 -5.35 2.15
N GLY A 67 16.59 -5.24 1.26
CA GLY A 67 16.72 -6.09 0.08
C GLY A 67 15.68 -5.81 -1.00
N MET A 68 15.13 -4.59 -1.06
CA MET A 68 14.10 -4.22 -2.02
C MET A 68 14.36 -2.89 -2.73
N GLY A 69 13.84 -2.77 -3.95
CA GLY A 69 13.80 -1.50 -4.66
C GLY A 69 12.90 -0.50 -3.96
N ASN A 70 13.25 0.79 -4.04
CA ASN A 70 12.42 1.85 -3.45
C ASN A 70 11.04 1.90 -4.15
N PRO A 71 9.93 1.57 -3.47
CA PRO A 71 8.60 1.61 -4.07
C PRO A 71 8.16 3.04 -4.46
N ASN A 72 8.85 4.07 -3.92
CA ASN A 72 8.69 5.47 -4.30
C ASN A 72 9.51 5.90 -5.52
N SER A 73 10.20 5.01 -6.25
CA SER A 73 10.84 5.37 -7.53
C SER A 73 9.97 5.06 -8.77
N LEU A 74 9.04 4.09 -8.71
CA LEU A 74 8.12 3.69 -9.79
C LEU A 74 7.23 4.83 -10.36
N SER A 75 7.29 5.15 -11.65
CA SER A 75 6.35 6.10 -12.27
C SER A 75 4.92 5.56 -12.24
N GLY A 76 3.94 6.37 -11.81
CA GLY A 76 2.53 5.96 -11.77
C GLY A 76 2.08 5.23 -10.49
N ARG A 77 2.86 5.31 -9.40
CA ARG A 77 2.49 4.71 -8.11
C ARG A 77 1.18 5.29 -7.57
N PHE A 78 0.34 4.44 -6.97
CA PHE A 78 -0.87 4.89 -6.29
C PHE A 78 -0.62 5.27 -4.83
N PHE A 79 0.45 4.75 -4.22
CA PHE A 79 0.79 4.97 -2.82
C PHE A 79 2.23 5.48 -2.67
N ASN A 80 2.43 6.35 -1.69
CA ASN A 80 3.72 6.79 -1.19
C ASN A 80 4.04 6.04 0.10
N TYR A 81 5.24 5.51 0.23
CA TYR A 81 5.67 4.72 1.36
C TYR A 81 6.66 5.50 2.21
N THR A 82 6.34 5.73 3.47
CA THR A 82 7.19 6.45 4.41
C THR A 82 7.53 5.58 5.60
N PHE A 83 8.77 5.68 6.07
CA PHE A 83 9.16 5.13 7.36
C PHE A 83 8.84 6.17 8.44
N SER A 84 8.07 5.78 9.45
CA SER A 84 7.88 6.59 10.64
C SER A 84 8.83 6.11 11.74
N PRO A 85 9.61 7.00 12.37
CA PRO A 85 10.29 6.66 13.61
C PRO A 85 9.25 6.27 14.68
N GLY A 86 9.59 5.27 15.49
CA GLY A 86 8.85 4.98 16.71
C GLY A 86 9.29 5.89 17.86
N SER A 87 8.97 5.50 19.10
CA SER A 87 9.45 6.17 20.32
C SER A 87 10.95 6.03 20.56
N SER A 88 11.59 5.05 19.92
CA SER A 88 13.05 4.93 19.79
C SER A 88 13.44 5.45 18.42
N ALA A 89 14.60 6.08 18.28
CA ALA A 89 15.08 6.75 17.06
C ALA A 89 15.30 5.84 15.83
N ASN A 90 14.64 4.69 15.75
CA ASN A 90 14.65 3.73 14.67
C ASN A 90 13.22 3.58 14.12
N PRO A 91 13.04 3.39 12.80
CA PRO A 91 11.73 3.26 12.22
C PRO A 91 11.10 1.94 12.66
N THR A 92 9.96 2.03 13.33
CA THR A 92 9.17 0.87 13.78
C THR A 92 7.95 0.65 12.90
N THR A 93 7.62 1.59 12.02
CA THR A 93 6.41 1.55 11.21
C THR A 93 6.69 1.99 9.79
N VAL A 94 6.10 1.30 8.82
CA VAL A 94 6.03 1.75 7.42
C VAL A 94 4.59 2.07 7.09
N THR A 95 4.37 3.23 6.51
CA THR A 95 3.03 3.72 6.13
C THR A 95 2.97 3.91 4.62
N ALA A 96 1.99 3.28 3.99
CA ALA A 96 1.57 3.53 2.62
C ALA A 96 0.42 4.55 2.61
N THR A 97 0.68 5.76 2.15
CA THR A 97 -0.30 6.84 2.00
C THR A 97 -0.77 6.94 0.56
N ARG A 98 -2.07 6.95 0.33
CA ARG A 98 -2.63 7.10 -1.01
C ARG A 98 -2.29 8.47 -1.61
N GLN A 99 -1.83 8.49 -2.85
CA GLN A 99 -1.62 9.75 -3.57
C GLN A 99 -2.95 10.49 -3.77
N GLY A 100 -2.95 11.79 -3.45
CA GLY A 100 -4.12 12.65 -3.54
C GLY A 100 -5.15 12.50 -2.42
N ILE A 101 -5.01 11.50 -1.52
CA ILE A 101 -5.93 11.28 -0.40
C ILE A 101 -5.13 10.90 0.85
N ALA A 102 -4.65 11.90 1.61
CA ALA A 102 -3.78 11.68 2.76
C ALA A 102 -4.43 10.87 3.91
N ALA A 103 -5.76 10.84 3.98
CA ALA A 103 -6.53 10.10 4.99
C ALA A 103 -6.52 8.57 4.77
N ASN A 104 -6.21 8.12 3.55
CA ASN A 104 -6.25 6.73 3.15
C ASN A 104 -4.85 6.12 3.35
N GLN A 105 -4.64 5.43 4.46
CA GLN A 105 -3.35 4.89 4.83
C GLN A 105 -3.42 3.44 5.24
N ILE A 106 -2.38 2.70 4.92
CA ILE A 106 -2.15 1.33 5.35
C ILE A 106 -0.78 1.33 6.00
N SER A 107 -0.68 0.97 7.26
CA SER A 107 0.58 0.95 7.99
C SER A 107 0.87 -0.46 8.49
N ILE A 108 2.14 -0.83 8.54
CA ILE A 108 2.60 -2.06 9.18
C ILE A 108 3.62 -1.73 10.26
N ASN A 109 3.47 -2.34 11.43
CA ASN A 109 4.48 -2.31 12.46
C ASN A 109 5.57 -3.34 12.12
N LEU A 110 6.81 -2.88 11.97
CA LEU A 110 7.96 -3.68 11.58
C LEU A 110 8.42 -4.65 12.69
N LEU A 111 8.05 -4.41 13.94
CA LEU A 111 8.41 -5.27 15.08
C LEU A 111 7.39 -6.38 15.29
N THR A 112 6.10 -6.07 15.16
CA THR A 112 5.02 -7.01 15.49
C THR A 112 4.32 -7.61 14.25
N GLY A 113 4.54 -7.04 13.06
CA GLY A 113 3.82 -7.40 11.85
C GLY A 113 2.36 -6.95 11.84
N ALA A 114 1.91 -6.20 12.85
CA ALA A 114 0.54 -5.73 12.95
C ALA A 114 0.24 -4.69 11.86
N VAL A 115 -0.84 -4.90 11.10
CA VAL A 115 -1.31 -3.98 10.06
C VAL A 115 -2.44 -3.13 10.60
N THR A 116 -2.36 -1.81 10.40
CA THR A 116 -3.41 -0.85 10.72
C THR A 116 -3.81 -0.09 9.46
N ASN A 117 -5.12 0.07 9.25
CA ASN A 117 -5.65 0.80 8.13
C ASN A 117 -6.43 2.02 8.64
N THR A 118 -6.30 3.14 7.95
CA THR A 118 -7.25 4.24 8.05
C THR A 118 -8.16 4.19 6.82
N SER A 119 -9.46 4.25 7.07
CA SER A 119 -10.57 4.17 6.11
C SER A 119 -10.24 4.80 4.74
N PRO A 120 -10.63 4.18 3.61
CA PRO A 120 -11.64 3.12 3.48
C PRO A 120 -11.10 1.69 3.33
N TYR A 121 -9.85 1.41 3.71
CA TYR A 121 -9.30 0.03 3.70
C TYR A 121 -9.24 -0.59 5.09
#